data_AF-A0A661JBK1-F1
#
_entry.id   AF-A0A661JBK1-F1
#
_cell.length_a   1.000
_cell.length_b   1.000
_cell.length_c   1.000
_cell.angle_alpha   90.00
_cell.angle_beta   90.00
_cell.angle_gamma   90.00
#
_symmetry.space_group_name_H-M   'P 1'
#
loop_
_entity.id
_entity.type
_entity.pdbx_description
1 polymer ?
#
loop_
_entity_poly.entity_id
_entity_poly.type
_entity_poly.pdbx_seq_one_letter_code
_entity_poly.pdbx_strand_id
1 'polypeptide(L)'
;MKVKISNEEIRKYLDIEQPEFPKYTTQLLNLANQNAQGTRPKIVGQMSELIQHFTGRSVHEWEEWYLKQKPYAIRNTTERMELTWAGKSLVAFPS
;
A
#
# COMPACT_ATOMS: atom_id res chain seq x y z
N MET A 1 -32.65 -4.54 -7.58
CA MET A 1 -31.68 -4.85 -8.65
C MET A 1 -30.27 -4.69 -8.06
N LYS A 2 -29.40 -5.70 -8.16
CA LYS A 2 -27.98 -5.56 -7.76
C LYS A 2 -27.16 -5.27 -9.00
N VAL A 3 -26.53 -4.11 -9.06
CA VAL A 3 -25.55 -3.78 -10.11
C VAL A 3 -24.27 -4.58 -9.80
N LYS A 4 -23.75 -5.29 -10.79
CA LYS A 4 -22.43 -5.94 -10.71
C LYS A 4 -21.46 -5.08 -11.52
N ILE A 5 -20.33 -4.76 -10.91
CA ILE A 5 -19.22 -4.05 -11.54
C ILE A 5 -17.93 -4.80 -11.22
N SER A 6 -17.07 -4.97 -12.21
CA SER A 6 -15.76 -5.60 -12.04
C SER A 6 -14.72 -4.61 -11.52
N ASN A 7 -13.65 -5.13 -10.92
CA ASN A 7 -12.52 -4.29 -10.50
C ASN A 7 -11.81 -3.62 -11.69
N GLU A 8 -11.84 -4.27 -12.87
CA GLU A 8 -11.29 -3.71 -14.10
C GLU A 8 -12.10 -2.48 -14.55
N GLU A 9 -13.43 -2.59 -14.55
CA GLU A 9 -14.32 -1.46 -14.85
C GLU A 9 -14.13 -0.32 -13.84
N ILE A 10 -14.04 -0.64 -12.54
CA ILE A 10 -13.78 0.37 -11.50
C ILE A 10 -12.48 1.14 -11.81
N ARG A 11 -11.39 0.44 -12.12
CA ARG A 11 -10.10 1.08 -12.46
C ARG A 11 -10.22 2.00 -13.67
N LYS A 12 -10.94 1.56 -14.70
CA LYS A 12 -11.19 2.36 -15.90
C LYS A 12 -11.99 3.63 -15.60
N TYR A 13 -13.01 3.54 -14.76
CA TYR A 13 -13.81 4.71 -14.38
C TYR A 13 -13.09 5.69 -13.46
N LEU A 14 -12.12 5.20 -12.67
CA LEU A 14 -11.33 6.00 -11.74
C LEU A 14 -10.00 6.51 -12.33
N ASP A 15 -9.75 6.24 -13.61
CA ASP A 15 -8.51 6.61 -14.31
C ASP A 15 -7.25 6.13 -13.56
N ILE A 16 -7.31 4.91 -13.02
CA ILE A 16 -6.20 4.33 -12.26
C ILE A 16 -5.17 3.77 -13.23
N GLU A 17 -3.94 4.30 -13.18
CA GLU A 17 -2.81 3.75 -13.91
C GLU A 17 -2.57 2.27 -13.57
N GLN A 18 -2.28 1.48 -14.60
CA GLN A 18 -1.94 0.06 -14.47
C GLN A 18 -0.49 -0.16 -14.91
N PRO A 19 0.49 0.16 -14.04
CA PRO A 19 1.89 -0.09 -14.36
C PRO A 19 2.13 -1.59 -14.56
N GLU A 20 2.87 -1.93 -15.63
CA GLU A 20 3.36 -3.29 -15.82
C GLU A 20 4.55 -3.54 -14.91
N PHE A 21 4.42 -4.56 -14.07
CA PHE A 21 5.50 -5.01 -13.20
C PHE A 21 6.06 -6.36 -13.66
N PRO A 22 7.34 -6.65 -13.38
CA PRO A 22 7.90 -7.98 -13.57
C PRO A 22 7.05 -9.06 -12.89
N LYS A 23 7.13 -10.27 -13.44
CA LYS A 23 6.48 -11.45 -12.87
C LYS A 23 6.86 -11.58 -11.39
N TYR A 24 5.85 -11.71 -10.54
CA TYR A 24 5.94 -11.85 -9.07
C TYR A 24 6.15 -10.57 -8.24
N THR A 25 6.34 -9.39 -8.81
CA THR A 25 6.55 -8.14 -8.03
C THR A 25 5.49 -7.93 -6.95
N THR A 26 4.20 -8.01 -7.30
CA THR A 26 3.09 -7.86 -6.34
C THR A 26 3.13 -8.91 -5.24
N GLN A 27 3.50 -10.15 -5.56
CA GLN A 27 3.53 -11.26 -4.60
C GLN A 27 4.67 -11.06 -3.59
N LEU A 28 5.85 -10.68 -4.08
CA LEU A 28 7.00 -10.37 -3.24
C LEU A 28 6.73 -9.16 -2.34
N LEU A 29 6.13 -8.10 -2.89
CA LEU A 29 5.78 -6.91 -2.13
C LEU A 29 4.75 -7.22 -1.02
N ASN A 30 3.74 -8.02 -1.33
CA ASN A 30 2.74 -8.45 -0.34
C ASN A 30 3.38 -9.29 0.77
N LEU A 31 4.24 -10.25 0.43
CA LEU A 31 4.93 -11.09 1.40
C LEU A 31 5.84 -10.27 2.32
N ALA A 32 6.61 -9.35 1.74
CA ALA A 32 7.49 -8.46 2.50
C ALA A 32 6.70 -7.56 3.45
N ASN A 33 5.58 -6.99 2.99
CA ASN A 33 4.69 -6.19 3.84
C ASN A 33 4.03 -7.02 4.95
N GLN A 34 3.61 -8.25 4.67
CA GLN A 34 3.02 -9.14 5.67
C GLN A 34 4.01 -9.49 6.79
N ASN A 35 5.25 -9.83 6.41
CA ASN A 35 6.31 -10.14 7.37
C ASN A 35 6.69 -8.93 8.21
N ALA A 36 6.88 -7.78 7.57
CA ALA A 36 7.23 -6.53 8.26
C ALA A 36 6.05 -5.96 9.05
N GLN A 37 4.83 -6.34 8.72
CA GLN A 37 3.58 -5.71 9.17
C GLN A 37 3.56 -4.20 8.84
N GLY A 38 4.09 -3.85 7.67
CA GLY A 38 4.26 -2.46 7.21
C GLY A 38 2.94 -1.73 6.93
N THR A 39 1.90 -2.47 6.54
CA THR A 39 0.57 -1.93 6.17
C THR A 39 -0.42 -1.89 7.34
N ARG A 40 0.04 -2.04 8.59
CA ARG A 40 -0.84 -1.95 9.77
C ARG A 40 -1.43 -0.54 9.88
N PRO A 41 -2.67 -0.38 10.37
CA PRO A 41 -3.30 0.94 10.52
C PRO A 41 -2.49 1.95 11.32
N LYS A 42 -1.69 1.51 12.30
CA LYS A 42 -0.79 2.38 13.06
C LYS A 42 0.31 3.05 12.22
N ILE A 43 0.65 2.48 11.05
CA ILE A 43 1.71 2.98 10.15
C ILE A 43 1.08 3.79 9.02
N VAL A 44 0.12 3.19 8.30
CA VAL A 44 -0.46 3.78 7.08
C VAL A 44 -1.80 4.49 7.33
N GLY A 45 -2.34 4.42 8.54
CA GLY A 45 -3.70 4.87 8.84
C GLY A 45 -4.78 3.84 8.46
N GLN A 46 -5.99 4.07 8.94
CA GLN A 46 -7.14 3.22 8.69
C GLN A 46 -7.91 3.76 7.48
N MET A 47 -7.90 3.05 6.35
CA MET A 47 -8.47 3.57 5.09
C MET A 47 -9.96 3.88 5.18
N SER A 48 -10.73 3.08 5.93
CA SER A 48 -12.16 3.32 6.14
C SER A 48 -12.48 4.59 6.92
N GLU A 49 -11.54 5.08 7.74
CA GLU A 49 -11.66 6.35 8.46
C GLU A 49 -11.15 7.50 7.59
N LEU A 50 -9.97 7.34 6.98
CA LEU A 50 -9.35 8.35 6.14
C LEU A 50 -10.25 8.77 4.97
N ILE A 51 -10.91 7.81 4.32
CA ILE A 51 -11.77 8.12 3.16
C ILE A 51 -12.98 9.00 3.52
N GLN A 52 -13.42 9.00 4.79
CA GLN A 52 -14.54 9.84 5.25
C GLN A 52 -14.16 11.32 5.35
N HIS A 53 -12.86 11.61 5.47
CA HIS A 53 -12.34 12.97 5.56
C HIS A 53 -11.91 13.54 4.20
N PHE A 54 -11.88 12.70 3.16
CA PHE A 54 -11.51 13.12 1.83
C PHE A 54 -12.70 13.69 1.07
N THR A 55 -12.52 14.89 0.52
CA THR A 55 -13.57 15.65 -0.18
C THR A 55 -13.31 15.78 -1.69
N GLY A 56 -12.21 15.22 -2.19
CA GLY A 56 -11.88 15.24 -3.62
C GLY A 56 -12.70 14.22 -4.41
N ARG A 57 -12.41 14.14 -5.72
CA ARG A 57 -13.19 13.34 -6.67
C ARG A 57 -12.35 12.38 -7.50
N SER A 58 -11.02 12.47 -7.42
CA SER A 58 -10.10 11.65 -8.19
C SER A 58 -9.11 10.89 -7.30
N VAL A 59 -8.52 9.83 -7.85
CA VAL A 59 -7.47 9.04 -7.19
C VAL A 59 -6.20 9.87 -6.98
N HIS A 60 -5.89 10.76 -7.92
CA HIS A 60 -4.75 11.67 -7.81
C HIS A 60 -4.90 12.65 -6.64
N GLU A 61 -6.08 13.30 -6.51
CA GLU A 61 -6.37 14.16 -5.35
C GLU A 61 -6.32 13.38 -4.03
N TRP A 62 -6.76 12.12 -4.03
CA TRP A 62 -6.69 11.25 -2.87
C TRP A 62 -5.23 10.98 -2.47
N GLU A 63 -4.36 10.68 -3.43
CA GLU A 63 -2.94 10.47 -3.19
C GLU A 63 -2.28 11.71 -2.59
N GLU A 64 -2.49 12.89 -3.19
CA GLU A 64 -1.93 14.14 -2.67
C GLU A 64 -2.44 14.46 -1.26
N TRP A 65 -3.74 14.28 -1.02
CA TRP A 65 -4.33 14.48 0.29
C TRP A 65 -3.78 13.50 1.33
N TYR A 66 -3.70 12.22 0.98
CA TYR A 66 -3.19 11.16 1.85
C TYR A 66 -1.74 11.42 2.24
N LEU A 67 -0.88 11.79 1.28
CA LEU A 67 0.53 12.09 1.54
C LEU A 67 0.70 13.31 2.45
N LYS A 68 -0.22 14.29 2.42
CA LYS A 68 -0.25 15.39 3.38
C LYS A 68 -0.65 14.93 4.79
N GLN A 69 -1.62 14.01 4.92
CA GLN A 69 -2.05 13.48 6.21
C GLN A 69 -1.05 12.48 6.82
N LYS A 70 -0.33 11.73 5.97
CA LYS A 70 0.57 10.64 6.35
C LYS A 70 1.93 10.76 5.63
N PRO A 71 2.68 11.85 5.83
CA PRO A 71 3.90 12.14 5.06
C PRO A 71 5.02 11.10 5.23
N TYR A 72 5.00 10.35 6.35
CA TYR A 72 6.01 9.34 6.65
C TYR A 72 5.52 7.91 6.44
N ALA A 73 4.28 7.67 6.00
CA ALA A 73 3.73 6.31 5.92
C ALA A 73 4.54 5.41 4.99
N ILE A 74 4.93 5.92 3.81
CA ILE A 74 5.74 5.17 2.85
C ILE A 74 7.12 4.87 3.44
N ARG A 75 7.84 5.90 3.91
CA ARG A 75 9.17 5.75 4.51
C ARG A 75 9.17 4.75 5.67
N ASN A 76 8.25 4.91 6.62
CA ASN A 76 8.15 4.05 7.80
C ASN A 76 7.80 2.60 7.41
N THR A 77 7.03 2.39 6.34
CA THR A 77 6.74 1.06 5.80
C THR A 77 8.02 0.43 5.24
N THR A 78 8.75 1.17 4.41
CA THR A 78 10.00 0.72 3.79
C THR A 78 11.07 0.40 4.83
N GLU A 79 11.34 1.31 5.77
CA GLU A 79 12.32 1.11 6.85
C GLU A 79 11.98 -0.15 7.67
N ARG A 80 10.69 -0.37 7.95
CA ARG A 80 10.25 -1.55 8.70
C ARG A 80 10.46 -2.85 7.92
N MET A 81 10.27 -2.83 6.61
CA MET A 81 10.60 -3.97 5.75
C MET A 81 12.10 -4.26 5.80
N GLU A 82 12.93 -3.26 5.54
CA GLU A 82 14.40 -3.38 5.55
C GLU A 82 14.92 -3.95 6.87
N LEU A 83 14.49 -3.41 8.01
CA LEU A 83 14.89 -3.89 9.34
C LEU A 83 14.45 -5.35 9.60
N THR A 84 13.24 -5.72 9.17
CA THR A 84 12.74 -7.09 9.35
C THR A 84 13.58 -8.09 8.56
N TRP A 85 13.97 -7.73 7.33
CA TRP A 85 14.78 -8.60 6.48
C TRP A 85 16.24 -8.64 6.91
N ALA A 86 16.83 -7.50 7.30
CA ALA A 86 18.17 -7.46 7.87
C ALA A 86 18.29 -8.36 9.11
N GLY A 87 17.33 -8.28 10.03
CA GLY A 87 17.28 -9.14 11.21
C GLY A 87 17.15 -10.63 10.87
N LYS A 88 16.35 -10.98 9.85
CA LYS A 88 16.22 -12.37 9.39
C LYS A 88 17.50 -12.88 8.73
N SER A 89 18.18 -12.07 7.93
CA SER A 89 19.45 -12.45 7.30
C SER A 89 20.53 -12.77 8.32
N LEU A 90 20.61 -11.99 9.41
CA LEU A 90 21.55 -12.24 10.52
C LEU A 90 21.26 -13.53 11.30
N VAL A 91 20.00 -13.97 11.35
CA VAL A 91 19.59 -15.20 12.07
C VAL A 91 19.67 -16.45 11.17
N ALA A 92 19.45 -16.30 9.86
CA ALA A 92 19.41 -17.42 8.92
C ALA A 92 20.80 -17.89 8.45
N PHE A 93 21.82 -17.03 8.54
CA PHE A 93 23.19 -17.35 8.16
C PHE A 93 24.16 -16.94 9.28
N PRO A 94 24.17 -17.66 10.43
CA PRO A 94 25.25 -17.50 11.39
C PRO A 94 26.54 -17.99 10.74
N SER A 95 27.57 -17.13 10.75
CA SER A 95 28.94 -17.44 10.33
C SER A 95 29.56 -18.58 11.12
#